data_AF-N6TQX4-F1
#
_entry.id   AF-N6TQX4-F1
#
_cell.length_a   1.000
_cell.length_b   1.000
_cell.length_c   1.000
_cell.angle_alpha   90.00
_cell.angle_beta   90.00
_cell.angle_gamma   90.00
#
_symmetry.space_group_name_H-M   'P 1'
#
loop_
_entity.id
_entity.type
_entity.pdbx_description
1 polymer ?
#
loop_
_entity_poly.entity_id
_entity_poly.type
_entity_poly.pdbx_seq_one_letter_code
_entity_poly.pdbx_strand_id
1 'polypeptide(L)'
;MAIPKTGVKLIKILPPFKSISSHFVVCRKFSGEKLSGKHKVSNLVQLEINDEFKVSTLFLSLKILNDFIDQLKNLPSSIKMFTEPEKFVREIPMDLYPEIVKDVYQKLCNSFAELKAEHKMPYLVIEAKKPKALRLYEPKIVQVYEGKRRKVQSREKSDRDKLIHKLKKETKGALREIRRDKDFLAGIKLKQKIQSDKERRDKVNKILAEAAIQQSELNAMDRKKKKQSM
;
A
#
# COMPACT_ATOMS: atom_id res chain seq x y z
N MET A 1 74.57 2.53 -12.32
CA MET A 1 73.51 2.78 -11.31
C MET A 1 72.77 4.03 -11.73
N ALA A 2 71.47 3.94 -12.00
CA ALA A 2 70.67 5.08 -12.44
C ALA A 2 70.23 5.91 -11.24
N ILE A 3 70.49 7.22 -11.29
CA ILE A 3 70.05 8.19 -10.27
C ILE A 3 68.51 8.21 -10.30
N PRO A 4 67.81 7.99 -9.16
CA PRO A 4 66.36 8.05 -9.14
C PRO A 4 65.91 9.49 -9.45
N LYS A 5 65.09 9.65 -10.48
CA LYS A 5 64.46 10.94 -10.80
C LYS A 5 63.68 11.39 -9.57
N THR A 6 64.05 12.54 -8.99
CA THR A 6 63.32 13.17 -7.88
C THR A 6 61.85 13.32 -8.28
N GLY A 7 60.96 12.64 -7.57
CA GLY A 7 59.53 12.62 -7.87
C GLY A 7 58.91 14.00 -7.68
N VAL A 8 58.68 14.72 -8.78
CA VAL A 8 57.88 15.95 -8.75
C VAL A 8 56.44 15.55 -8.42
N LYS A 9 55.96 15.92 -7.24
CA LYS A 9 54.55 15.73 -6.87
C LYS A 9 53.69 16.61 -7.80
N LEU A 10 52.97 15.99 -8.72
CA LEU A 10 52.01 16.68 -9.57
C LEU A 10 50.74 16.96 -8.77
N ILE A 11 50.61 18.18 -8.26
CA ILE A 11 49.40 18.64 -7.59
C ILE A 11 48.32 18.87 -8.66
N LYS A 12 47.22 18.12 -8.60
CA LYS A 12 46.07 18.30 -9.50
C LYS A 12 45.28 19.52 -9.06
N ILE A 13 45.40 20.62 -9.80
CA ILE A 13 44.63 21.83 -9.58
C ILE A 13 43.23 21.66 -10.21
N LEU A 14 42.18 21.97 -9.44
CA LEU A 14 40.81 21.93 -9.93
C LEU A 14 40.51 23.15 -10.82
N PRO A 15 39.94 22.97 -12.03
CA PRO A 15 39.48 24.10 -12.83
C PRO A 15 38.36 24.84 -12.06
N PRO A 16 38.27 26.18 -12.16
CA PRO A 16 38.92 27.06 -13.14
C PRO A 16 40.34 27.52 -12.78
N PHE A 17 40.91 27.05 -11.65
CA PHE A 17 42.20 27.53 -11.17
C PHE A 17 43.38 26.97 -11.99
N LYS A 18 44.45 27.76 -12.10
CA LYS A 18 45.71 27.39 -12.76
C LYS A 18 46.88 27.79 -11.88
N SER A 19 48.00 27.04 -11.97
CA SER A 19 49.27 27.46 -11.36
C SER A 19 49.82 28.64 -12.15
N ILE A 20 49.46 29.86 -11.77
CA ILE A 20 49.82 31.06 -12.53
C ILE A 20 51.18 31.61 -12.09
N SER A 21 51.52 31.57 -10.79
CA SER A 21 52.81 32.09 -10.33
C SER A 21 53.24 31.60 -8.95
N SER A 22 54.54 31.66 -8.69
CA SER A 22 55.19 31.39 -7.40
C SER A 22 55.42 32.65 -6.56
N HIS A 23 54.88 33.81 -6.97
CA HIS A 23 55.19 35.10 -6.36
C HIS A 23 54.75 35.24 -4.90
N PHE A 24 53.77 34.44 -4.45
CA PHE A 24 53.27 34.45 -3.07
C PHE A 24 53.95 33.42 -2.16
N VAL A 25 54.91 32.65 -2.67
CA VAL A 25 55.70 31.72 -1.85
C VAL A 25 56.83 32.49 -1.18
N VAL A 26 56.94 32.31 0.14
CA VAL A 26 58.06 32.85 0.91
C VAL A 26 59.23 31.90 0.78
N CYS A 27 60.35 32.35 0.22
CA CYS A 27 61.54 31.52 0.00
C CYS A 27 62.59 31.67 1.11
N ARG A 28 62.43 32.63 2.03
CA ARG A 28 63.37 32.95 3.12
C ARG A 28 62.63 33.03 4.45
N LYS A 29 63.26 32.56 5.54
CA LYS A 29 62.65 32.64 6.88
C LYS A 29 62.37 34.10 7.24
N PHE A 30 61.10 34.41 7.49
CA PHE A 30 60.67 35.74 7.92
C PHE A 30 60.43 35.73 9.43
N SER A 31 61.06 36.67 10.15
CA SER A 31 61.03 36.79 11.62
C SER A 31 60.38 38.09 12.08
N GLY A 32 59.39 38.60 11.34
CA GLY A 32 58.67 39.81 11.72
C GLY A 32 57.62 39.52 12.81
N GLU A 33 57.74 40.19 13.96
CA GLU A 33 56.86 40.02 15.13
C GLU A 33 55.51 40.76 15.00
N LYS A 34 55.40 41.75 14.11
CA LYS A 34 54.20 42.59 13.99
C LYS A 34 53.46 42.33 12.69
N LEU A 35 52.60 41.32 12.68
CA LEU A 35 51.62 41.15 11.61
C LEU A 35 50.35 41.91 11.98
N SER A 36 50.15 43.08 11.36
CA SER A 36 48.87 43.79 11.44
C SER A 36 47.79 42.95 10.75
N GLY A 37 46.81 42.45 11.50
CA GLY A 37 45.67 41.69 10.97
C GLY A 37 44.73 42.48 10.05
N LYS A 38 45.13 43.66 9.59
CA LYS A 38 44.42 44.53 8.64
C LYS A 38 45.39 44.92 7.53
N HIS A 39 45.08 44.50 6.30
CA HIS A 39 45.69 45.03 5.10
C HIS A 39 45.16 46.43 4.83
N LYS A 40 46.05 47.39 4.55
CA LYS A 40 45.66 48.73 4.11
C LYS A 40 45.38 48.71 2.61
N VAL A 41 44.42 49.50 2.14
CA VAL A 41 44.10 49.63 0.71
C VAL A 41 45.32 50.07 -0.11
N SER A 42 46.21 50.86 0.49
CA SER A 42 47.50 51.26 -0.09
C SER A 42 48.39 50.09 -0.52
N ASN A 43 48.28 48.94 0.15
CA ASN A 43 49.09 47.75 -0.16
C ASN A 43 48.66 47.07 -1.46
N LEU A 44 47.44 47.34 -1.95
CA LEU A 44 46.93 46.81 -3.23
C LEU A 44 47.44 47.62 -4.44
N VAL A 45 48.03 48.80 -4.21
CA VAL A 45 48.55 49.70 -5.24
C VAL A 45 50.07 49.55 -5.42
N GLN A 46 50.76 48.97 -4.43
CA GLN A 46 52.20 48.76 -4.48
C GLN A 46 52.56 47.67 -5.50
N LEU A 47 53.49 47.99 -6.42
CA LEU A 47 53.92 47.08 -7.49
C LEU A 47 54.91 46.00 -7.01
N GLU A 48 55.56 46.21 -5.86
CA GLU A 48 56.57 45.31 -5.31
C GLU A 48 55.98 44.41 -4.20
N ILE A 49 56.08 43.09 -4.41
CA ILE A 49 55.58 42.09 -3.45
C ILE A 49 56.64 41.84 -2.37
N ASN A 50 56.54 42.59 -1.27
CA ASN A 50 57.39 42.39 -0.10
C ASN A 50 57.07 41.07 0.63
N ASP A 51 58.08 40.46 1.26
CA ASP A 51 57.89 39.22 2.04
C ASP A 51 56.92 39.42 3.21
N GLU A 52 56.90 40.60 3.82
CA GLU A 52 55.90 40.99 4.84
C GLU A 52 54.47 40.96 4.27
N PHE A 53 54.28 41.41 3.03
CA PHE A 53 52.98 41.37 2.35
C PHE A 53 52.55 39.92 2.06
N LYS A 54 53.48 39.04 1.67
CA LYS A 54 53.18 37.61 1.46
C LYS A 54 52.75 36.94 2.77
N VAL A 55 53.49 37.16 3.85
CA VAL A 55 53.19 36.57 5.17
C VAL A 55 51.85 37.10 5.72
N SER A 56 51.60 38.40 5.62
CA SER A 56 50.34 38.99 6.07
C SER A 56 49.14 38.57 5.20
N THR A 57 49.31 38.38 3.90
CA THR A 57 48.26 37.86 3.01
C THR A 57 47.89 36.42 3.34
N LEU A 58 48.91 35.58 3.59
CA LEU A 58 48.70 34.21 4.04
C LEU A 58 48.07 34.15 5.44
N PHE A 59 48.51 34.99 6.36
CA PHE A 59 47.89 35.08 7.68
C PHE A 59 46.41 35.47 7.61
N LEU A 60 46.07 36.46 6.78
CA LEU A 60 44.69 36.88 6.58
C LEU A 60 43.86 35.78 5.90
N SER A 61 44.39 35.10 4.88
CA SER A 61 43.67 34.02 4.21
C SER A 61 43.39 32.85 5.14
N LEU A 62 44.35 32.46 6.00
CA LEU A 62 44.14 31.43 7.02
C LEU A 62 43.09 31.86 8.05
N LYS A 63 43.09 33.13 8.46
CA LYS A 63 42.09 33.67 9.39
C LYS A 63 40.68 33.64 8.78
N ILE A 64 40.53 34.13 7.55
CA ILE A 64 39.25 34.09 6.83
C ILE A 64 38.77 32.65 6.65
N LEU A 65 39.69 31.71 6.38
CA LEU A 65 39.37 30.30 6.23
C LEU A 65 38.85 29.70 7.55
N ASN A 66 39.48 30.04 8.69
CA ASN A 66 38.96 29.65 10.02
C ASN A 66 37.55 30.20 10.27
N ASP A 67 37.32 31.49 10.01
CA ASP A 67 36.00 32.11 10.18
C ASP A 67 34.95 31.45 9.24
N PHE A 68 35.37 31.06 8.04
CA PHE A 68 34.50 30.38 7.07
C PHE A 68 34.17 28.94 7.48
N ILE A 69 35.12 28.23 8.09
CA ILE A 69 34.87 26.93 8.70
C ILE A 69 33.78 27.06 9.76
N ASP A 70 33.92 28.02 10.68
CA ASP A 70 32.96 28.27 11.75
C ASP A 70 31.55 28.58 11.23
N GLN A 71 31.45 29.40 10.17
CA GLN A 71 30.16 29.74 9.56
C GLN A 71 29.49 28.54 8.86
N LEU A 72 30.28 27.64 8.27
CA LEU A 72 29.76 26.52 7.49
C LEU A 72 29.61 25.22 8.28
N LYS A 73 29.98 25.18 9.58
CA LYS A 73 29.85 23.97 10.42
C LYS A 73 28.45 23.36 10.36
N ASN A 74 27.40 24.19 10.34
CA ASN A 74 26.02 23.72 10.39
C ASN A 74 25.53 23.01 9.10
N LEU A 75 26.27 23.09 8.00
CA LEU A 75 25.85 22.47 6.74
C LEU A 75 26.22 20.98 6.70
N PRO A 76 25.33 20.10 6.21
CA PRO A 76 25.62 18.67 6.11
C PRO A 76 26.75 18.33 5.10
N SER A 77 27.03 19.25 4.17
CA SER A 77 28.09 19.09 3.15
C SER A 77 29.43 19.73 3.54
N SER A 78 29.54 20.27 4.76
CA SER A 78 30.71 21.02 5.24
C SER A 78 32.02 20.22 5.07
N ILE A 79 32.05 18.96 5.48
CA ILE A 79 33.23 18.09 5.34
C ILE A 79 33.70 18.05 3.88
N LYS A 80 32.78 17.80 2.94
CA LYS A 80 33.16 17.60 1.54
C LYS A 80 33.73 18.86 0.92
N MET A 81 33.19 20.03 1.28
CA MET A 81 33.71 21.32 0.82
C MET A 81 35.16 21.56 1.27
N PHE A 82 35.50 21.14 2.50
CA PHE A 82 36.82 21.37 3.09
C PHE A 82 37.85 20.27 2.83
N THR A 83 37.45 19.11 2.27
CA THR A 83 38.39 18.01 1.96
C THR A 83 39.52 18.38 1.01
N GLU A 84 39.25 19.18 -0.03
CA GLU A 84 40.29 19.60 -0.99
C GLU A 84 41.13 20.77 -0.45
N PRO A 85 40.55 21.85 0.10
CA PRO A 85 41.31 22.91 0.77
C PRO A 85 42.27 22.41 1.86
N GLU A 86 41.86 21.44 2.67
CA GLU A 86 42.71 20.86 3.70
C GLU A 86 44.00 20.24 3.14
N LYS A 87 43.94 19.57 1.98
CA LYS A 87 45.13 19.00 1.34
C LYS A 87 46.12 20.09 0.96
N PHE A 88 45.63 21.18 0.36
CA PHE A 88 46.48 22.32 -0.01
C PHE A 88 47.09 23.02 1.21
N VAL A 89 46.31 23.19 2.28
CA VAL A 89 46.81 23.78 3.53
C VAL A 89 47.91 22.91 4.16
N ARG A 90 47.77 21.57 4.13
CA ARG A 90 48.80 20.64 4.62
C ARG A 90 50.11 20.66 3.83
N GLU A 91 50.10 21.16 2.60
CA GLU A 91 51.28 21.25 1.75
C GLU A 91 52.11 22.53 1.98
N ILE A 92 51.63 23.47 2.78
CA ILE A 92 52.34 24.73 3.06
C ILE A 92 53.59 24.46 3.93
N PRO A 93 54.79 24.91 3.51
CA PRO A 93 56.01 24.72 4.29
C PRO A 93 56.06 25.68 5.50
N MET A 94 55.60 25.20 6.65
CA MET A 94 55.46 26.01 7.86
C MET A 94 56.79 26.46 8.50
N ASP A 95 57.91 25.82 8.14
CA ASP A 95 59.25 26.13 8.69
C ASP A 95 59.76 27.54 8.33
N LEU A 96 59.16 28.16 7.30
CA LEU A 96 59.55 29.45 6.76
C LEU A 96 58.79 30.64 7.38
N TYR A 97 57.73 30.35 8.14
CA TYR A 97 56.79 31.35 8.64
C TYR A 97 56.98 31.66 10.15
N PRO A 98 56.63 32.88 10.61
CA PRO A 98 56.61 33.25 12.02
C PRO A 98 55.68 32.38 12.88
N GLU A 99 55.93 32.35 14.20
CA GLU A 99 55.13 31.61 15.18
C GLU A 99 53.65 32.00 15.16
N ILE A 100 53.35 33.28 15.00
CA ILE A 100 51.97 33.80 14.90
C ILE A 100 51.16 33.11 13.79
N VAL A 101 51.79 32.83 12.64
CA VAL A 101 51.15 32.13 11.51
C VAL A 101 51.00 30.65 11.80
N LYS A 102 52.00 30.05 12.48
CA LYS A 102 51.95 28.65 12.92
C LYS A 102 50.81 28.41 13.90
N ASP A 103 50.54 29.33 14.81
CA ASP A 103 49.44 29.21 15.76
C ASP A 103 48.08 29.21 15.06
N VAL A 104 47.87 30.13 14.11
CA VAL A 104 46.61 30.19 13.32
C VAL A 104 46.46 28.95 12.44
N TYR A 105 47.56 28.46 11.88
CA TYR A 105 47.58 27.22 11.11
C TYR A 105 47.21 26.01 11.97
N GLN A 106 47.78 25.89 13.18
CA GLN A 106 47.45 24.79 14.11
C GLN A 106 45.98 24.84 14.51
N LYS A 107 45.44 26.03 14.80
CA LYS A 107 43.99 26.21 15.05
C LYS A 107 43.15 25.72 13.87
N LEU A 108 43.57 26.04 12.66
CA LEU A 108 42.90 25.61 11.43
C LEU A 108 42.96 24.09 11.27
N CYS A 109 44.12 23.46 11.47
CA CYS A 109 44.25 22.00 11.45
C CYS A 109 43.36 21.32 12.50
N ASN A 110 43.27 21.89 13.71
CA ASN A 110 42.38 21.38 14.76
C ASN A 110 40.91 21.51 14.34
N SER A 111 40.51 22.66 13.77
CA SER A 111 39.14 22.87 13.27
C SER A 111 38.75 21.88 12.17
N PHE A 112 39.68 21.50 11.28
CA PHE A 112 39.44 20.43 10.30
C PHE A 112 39.28 19.05 10.94
N ALA A 113 40.06 18.76 12.00
CA ALA A 113 39.95 17.50 12.72
C ALA A 113 38.61 17.41 13.48
N GLU A 114 38.20 18.50 14.13
CA GLU A 114 36.89 18.63 14.81
C GLU A 114 35.75 18.44 13.83
N LEU A 115 35.77 19.12 12.68
CA LEU A 115 34.77 18.96 11.62
C LEU A 115 34.60 17.50 11.17
N LYS A 116 35.71 16.75 11.04
CA LYS A 116 35.66 15.34 10.65
C LYS A 116 35.13 14.42 11.76
N ALA A 117 35.41 14.76 13.02
CA ALA A 117 34.97 13.99 14.17
C ALA A 117 33.47 14.18 14.46
N GLU A 118 32.99 15.42 14.35
CA GLU A 118 31.60 15.79 14.68
C GLU A 118 30.61 15.37 13.59
N HIS A 119 30.99 15.49 12.31
CA HIS A 119 30.05 15.28 11.23
C HIS A 119 30.10 13.85 10.67
N LYS A 120 29.14 13.03 11.08
CA LYS A 120 28.77 11.80 10.34
C LYS A 120 27.80 12.21 9.24
N MET A 121 28.28 12.34 8.00
CA MET A 121 27.44 12.72 6.86
C MET A 121 26.28 11.72 6.71
N PRO A 122 25.02 12.11 7.01
CA PRO A 122 23.91 11.20 6.85
C PRO A 122 23.63 11.00 5.36
N TYR A 123 23.18 9.80 4.99
CA TYR A 123 22.70 9.56 3.64
C TYR A 123 21.48 10.44 3.37
N LEU A 124 21.40 11.00 2.15
CA LEU A 124 20.22 11.74 1.73
C LEU A 124 19.05 10.74 1.62
N VAL A 125 18.10 10.84 2.54
CA VAL A 125 16.88 10.04 2.52
C VAL A 125 15.75 10.91 1.98
N ILE A 126 15.08 10.43 0.93
CA ILE A 126 13.88 11.08 0.43
C ILE A 126 12.80 10.97 1.52
N GLU A 127 12.17 12.09 1.86
CA GLU A 127 11.09 12.09 2.84
C GLU A 127 10.00 11.08 2.47
N ALA A 128 9.72 10.15 3.37
CA ALA A 128 8.68 9.17 3.17
C ALA A 128 7.32 9.87 3.14
N LYS A 129 6.57 9.69 2.05
CA LYS A 129 5.21 10.22 1.94
C LYS A 129 4.32 9.58 3.01
N LYS A 130 3.57 10.41 3.74
CA LYS A 130 2.58 9.92 4.71
C LYS A 130 1.55 9.03 3.99
N PRO A 131 1.20 7.85 4.54
CA PRO A 131 0.22 6.97 3.93
C PRO A 131 -1.15 7.66 3.87
N LYS A 132 -1.87 7.49 2.76
CA LYS A 132 -3.23 8.03 2.61
C LYS A 132 -4.17 7.25 3.52
N ALA A 133 -5.04 7.96 4.23
CA ALA A 133 -6.08 7.32 5.04
C ALA A 133 -7.05 6.52 4.16
N LEU A 134 -7.62 5.45 4.73
CA LEU A 134 -8.66 4.67 4.07
C LEU A 134 -9.90 5.54 3.85
N ARG A 135 -10.60 5.30 2.73
CA ARG A 135 -11.88 5.98 2.46
C ARG A 135 -12.93 5.48 3.43
N LEU A 136 -13.48 6.38 4.23
CA LEU A 136 -14.62 6.10 5.09
C LEU A 136 -15.91 6.26 4.27
N TYR A 137 -16.81 5.29 4.41
CA TYR A 137 -18.13 5.34 3.77
C TYR A 137 -19.19 5.66 4.82
N GLU A 138 -20.17 6.46 4.43
CA GLU A 138 -21.30 6.76 5.29
C GLU A 138 -22.29 5.59 5.32
N PRO A 139 -22.71 5.13 6.52
CA PRO A 139 -23.71 4.09 6.63
C PRO A 139 -25.07 4.61 6.17
N LYS A 140 -25.80 3.78 5.40
CA LYS A 140 -27.16 4.10 4.96
C LYS A 140 -28.17 3.83 6.09
N ILE A 141 -28.31 4.80 7.00
CA ILE A 141 -29.23 4.72 8.15
C ILE A 141 -30.64 5.16 7.70
N VAL A 142 -31.67 4.47 8.20
CA VAL A 142 -33.07 4.84 8.03
C VAL A 142 -33.62 5.26 9.39
N GLN A 143 -34.32 6.40 9.46
CA GLN A 143 -34.80 6.97 10.74
C GLN A 143 -35.78 6.06 11.48
N VAL A 144 -36.66 5.36 10.76
CA VAL A 144 -37.65 4.43 11.33
C VAL A 144 -37.43 3.04 10.75
N TYR A 145 -37.17 2.06 11.62
CA TYR A 145 -36.92 0.68 11.23
C TYR A 145 -38.12 -0.21 11.57
N GLU A 146 -38.95 -0.53 10.57
CA GLU A 146 -40.16 -1.36 10.76
C GLU A 146 -39.89 -2.89 10.74
N GLY A 147 -38.62 -3.34 10.72
CA GLY A 147 -38.24 -4.76 10.62
C GLY A 147 -38.55 -5.44 9.27
N LYS A 148 -39.66 -5.06 8.62
CA LYS A 148 -40.04 -5.45 7.26
C LYS A 148 -39.53 -4.41 6.28
N ARG A 149 -38.34 -4.65 5.72
CA ARG A 149 -37.76 -3.78 4.69
C ARG A 149 -38.60 -3.80 3.42
N ARG A 150 -39.40 -2.76 3.20
CA ARG A 150 -39.97 -2.48 1.87
C ARG A 150 -38.83 -1.95 0.98
N LYS A 151 -38.69 -2.51 -0.22
CA LYS A 151 -37.70 -2.01 -1.18
C LYS A 151 -38.06 -0.57 -1.54
N VAL A 152 -37.06 0.31 -1.62
CA VAL A 152 -37.26 1.66 -2.15
C VAL A 152 -37.55 1.51 -3.64
N GLN A 153 -38.81 1.70 -4.02
CA GLN A 153 -39.31 1.57 -5.39
C GLN A 153 -40.24 2.76 -5.67
N SER A 154 -40.44 3.09 -6.95
CA SER A 154 -41.47 4.06 -7.34
C SER A 154 -42.86 3.55 -6.93
N ARG A 155 -43.76 4.50 -6.65
CA ARG A 155 -45.14 4.20 -6.22
C ARG A 155 -45.84 3.23 -7.17
N GLU A 156 -45.73 3.49 -8.48
CA GLU A 156 -46.30 2.66 -9.54
C GLU A 156 -45.79 1.22 -9.52
N LYS A 157 -44.48 1.01 -9.33
CA LYS A 157 -43.90 -0.34 -9.24
C LYS A 157 -44.38 -1.07 -7.99
N SER A 158 -44.42 -0.38 -6.86
CA SER A 158 -44.95 -0.93 -5.61
C SER A 158 -46.41 -1.37 -5.77
N ASP A 159 -47.24 -0.55 -6.41
CA ASP A 159 -48.66 -0.86 -6.56
C ASP A 159 -48.91 -2.00 -7.56
N ARG A 160 -48.11 -2.06 -8.63
CA ARG A 160 -48.08 -3.21 -9.55
C ARG A 160 -47.69 -4.50 -8.84
N ASP A 161 -46.63 -4.49 -8.04
CA ASP A 161 -46.17 -5.67 -7.29
C ASP A 161 -47.22 -6.15 -6.28
N LYS A 162 -47.92 -5.23 -5.60
CA LYS A 162 -49.05 -5.55 -4.72
C LYS A 162 -50.18 -6.24 -5.49
N LEU A 163 -50.56 -5.72 -6.66
CA LEU A 163 -51.63 -6.31 -7.48
C LEU A 163 -51.26 -7.71 -7.98
N ILE A 164 -50.02 -7.90 -8.45
CA ILE A 164 -49.52 -9.22 -8.86
C ILE A 164 -49.54 -10.21 -7.69
N HIS A 165 -49.15 -9.77 -6.49
CA HIS A 165 -49.19 -10.62 -5.31
C HIS A 165 -50.62 -11.05 -4.95
N LYS A 166 -51.58 -10.12 -4.99
CA LYS A 166 -53.01 -10.43 -4.78
C LYS A 166 -53.50 -11.45 -5.80
N LEU A 167 -53.25 -11.23 -7.09
CA LEU A 167 -53.64 -12.16 -8.15
C LEU A 167 -53.09 -13.57 -7.92
N LYS A 168 -51.80 -13.70 -7.60
CA LYS A 168 -51.17 -15.00 -7.32
C LYS A 168 -51.77 -15.70 -6.10
N LYS A 169 -52.14 -14.93 -5.06
CA LYS A 169 -52.77 -15.48 -3.86
C LYS A 169 -54.18 -16.01 -4.16
N GLU A 170 -54.98 -15.22 -4.85
CA GLU A 170 -56.36 -15.58 -5.24
C GLU A 170 -56.37 -16.78 -6.18
N THR A 171 -55.54 -16.77 -7.23
CA THR A 171 -55.46 -17.91 -8.17
C THR A 171 -55.02 -19.19 -7.49
N LYS A 172 -54.05 -19.13 -6.57
CA LYS A 172 -53.64 -20.30 -5.76
C LYS A 172 -54.75 -20.76 -4.81
N GLY A 173 -55.55 -19.83 -4.27
CA GLY A 173 -56.75 -20.13 -3.48
C GLY A 173 -57.77 -20.91 -4.31
N ALA A 174 -58.22 -20.31 -5.42
CA ALA A 174 -59.20 -20.89 -6.32
C ALA A 174 -58.78 -22.29 -6.83
N LEU A 175 -57.52 -22.45 -7.25
CA LEU A 175 -57.01 -23.75 -7.69
C LEU A 175 -57.07 -24.82 -6.59
N ARG A 176 -56.87 -24.45 -5.32
CA ARG A 176 -56.97 -25.38 -4.19
C ARG A 176 -58.41 -25.80 -3.91
N GLU A 177 -59.37 -24.89 -4.05
CA GLU A 177 -60.80 -25.24 -3.95
C GLU A 177 -61.20 -26.19 -5.09
N ILE A 178 -60.85 -25.87 -6.34
CA ILE A 178 -61.17 -26.71 -7.50
C ILE A 178 -60.61 -28.13 -7.35
N ARG A 179 -59.40 -28.28 -6.79
CA ARG A 179 -58.82 -29.60 -6.50
C ARG A 179 -59.60 -30.34 -5.43
N ARG A 180 -59.96 -29.67 -4.33
CA ARG A 180 -60.77 -30.27 -3.26
C ARG A 180 -62.14 -30.72 -3.78
N ASP A 181 -62.78 -29.90 -4.60
CA ASP A 181 -64.08 -30.23 -5.20
C ASP A 181 -63.97 -31.43 -6.15
N LYS A 182 -62.90 -31.47 -6.96
CA LYS A 182 -62.63 -32.62 -7.84
C LYS A 182 -62.45 -33.91 -7.04
N ASP A 183 -61.65 -33.88 -5.99
CA ASP A 183 -61.39 -35.06 -5.15
C ASP A 183 -62.67 -35.52 -4.44
N PHE A 184 -63.47 -34.57 -3.96
CA PHE A 184 -64.78 -34.83 -3.38
C PHE A 184 -65.74 -35.51 -4.37
N LEU A 185 -65.88 -34.97 -5.58
CA LEU A 185 -66.72 -35.54 -6.64
C LEU A 185 -66.22 -36.93 -7.06
N ALA A 186 -64.89 -37.12 -7.14
CA ALA A 186 -64.30 -38.43 -7.44
C ALA A 186 -64.66 -39.45 -6.36
N GLY A 187 -64.58 -39.06 -5.07
CA GLY A 187 -64.99 -39.89 -3.95
C GLY A 187 -66.47 -40.29 -4.01
N ILE A 188 -67.37 -39.36 -4.35
CA ILE A 188 -68.81 -39.66 -4.52
C ILE A 188 -69.01 -40.65 -5.66
N LYS A 189 -68.42 -40.40 -6.83
CA LYS A 189 -68.56 -41.29 -8.01
C LYS A 189 -68.03 -42.69 -7.71
N LEU A 190 -66.93 -42.80 -6.99
CA LEU A 190 -66.36 -44.09 -6.58
C LEU A 190 -67.31 -44.85 -5.65
N LYS A 191 -67.87 -44.18 -4.63
CA LYS A 191 -68.85 -44.78 -3.71
C LYS A 191 -70.09 -45.28 -4.46
N GLN A 192 -70.62 -44.48 -5.39
CA GLN A 192 -71.77 -44.88 -6.22
C GLN A 192 -71.45 -46.13 -7.04
N LYS A 193 -70.28 -46.18 -7.68
CA LYS A 193 -69.85 -47.34 -8.47
C LYS A 193 -69.71 -48.60 -7.62
N ILE A 194 -69.05 -48.50 -6.45
CA ILE A 194 -68.89 -49.63 -5.52
C ILE A 194 -70.26 -50.15 -5.07
N GLN A 195 -71.20 -49.27 -4.75
CA GLN A 195 -72.55 -49.64 -4.34
C GLN A 195 -73.29 -50.36 -5.48
N SER A 196 -73.26 -49.82 -6.71
CA SER A 196 -73.88 -50.47 -7.87
C SER A 196 -73.25 -51.83 -8.20
N ASP A 197 -71.92 -51.95 -8.05
CA ASP A 197 -71.21 -53.21 -8.28
C ASP A 197 -71.57 -54.26 -7.21
N LYS A 198 -71.72 -53.83 -5.95
CA LYS A 198 -72.17 -54.68 -4.85
C LYS A 198 -73.59 -55.20 -5.11
N GLU A 199 -74.52 -54.31 -5.43
CA GLU A 199 -75.91 -54.68 -5.75
C GLU A 199 -75.97 -55.64 -6.94
N ARG A 200 -75.16 -55.42 -7.98
CA ARG A 200 -75.06 -56.31 -9.14
C ARG A 200 -74.53 -57.68 -8.73
N ARG A 201 -73.44 -57.74 -7.95
CA ARG A 201 -72.86 -59.01 -7.46
C ARG A 201 -73.84 -59.77 -6.59
N ASP A 202 -74.54 -59.09 -5.69
CA ASP A 202 -75.54 -59.70 -4.81
C ASP A 202 -76.69 -60.30 -5.63
N LYS A 203 -77.17 -59.60 -6.67
CA LYS A 203 -78.17 -60.12 -7.62
C LYS A 203 -77.66 -61.35 -8.37
N VAL A 204 -76.45 -61.30 -8.91
CA VAL A 204 -75.84 -62.42 -9.65
C VAL A 204 -75.67 -63.64 -8.73
N ASN A 205 -75.21 -63.44 -7.50
CA ASN A 205 -75.04 -64.52 -6.53
C ASN A 205 -76.38 -65.19 -6.16
N LYS A 206 -77.46 -64.42 -6.03
CA LYS A 206 -78.81 -64.98 -5.83
C LYS A 206 -79.25 -65.87 -7.00
N ILE A 207 -79.09 -65.38 -8.24
CA ILE A 207 -79.43 -66.15 -9.45
C ILE A 207 -78.61 -67.45 -9.52
N LEU A 208 -77.31 -67.39 -9.24
CA LEU A 208 -76.45 -68.57 -9.22
C LEU A 208 -76.83 -69.56 -8.12
N ALA A 209 -77.20 -69.07 -6.93
CA ALA A 209 -77.68 -69.92 -5.84
C ALA A 209 -78.99 -70.63 -6.21
N GLU A 210 -79.94 -69.90 -6.81
CA GLU A 210 -81.20 -70.47 -7.32
C GLU A 210 -80.95 -71.53 -8.39
N ALA A 211 -80.06 -71.25 -9.36
CA ALA A 211 -79.66 -72.20 -10.39
C ALA A 211 -78.99 -73.46 -9.81
N ALA A 212 -78.17 -73.31 -8.76
CA ALA A 212 -77.53 -74.43 -8.08
C ALA A 212 -78.56 -75.33 -7.36
N ILE A 213 -79.60 -74.73 -6.75
CA ILE A 213 -80.71 -75.48 -6.15
C ILE A 213 -81.45 -76.29 -7.23
N GLN A 214 -81.81 -75.66 -8.35
CA GLN A 214 -82.46 -76.35 -9.48
C GLN A 214 -81.63 -77.53 -10.00
N GLN A 215 -80.31 -77.35 -10.16
CA GLN A 215 -79.42 -78.45 -10.58
C GLN A 215 -79.38 -79.57 -9.54
N SER A 216 -79.40 -79.24 -8.25
CA SER A 216 -79.43 -80.24 -7.18
C SER A 216 -80.74 -81.03 -7.18
N GLU A 217 -81.87 -80.39 -7.45
CA GLU A 217 -83.18 -81.02 -7.59
C GLU A 217 -83.22 -81.94 -8.80
N LEU A 218 -82.71 -81.51 -9.96
CA LEU A 218 -82.56 -82.33 -11.16
C LEU A 218 -81.73 -83.59 -10.90
N ASN A 219 -80.57 -83.42 -10.26
CA ASN A 219 -79.70 -84.55 -9.89
C ASN A 219 -80.42 -85.52 -8.92
N ALA A 220 -81.24 -85.01 -7.99
CA ALA A 220 -82.03 -85.84 -7.10
C ALA A 220 -83.13 -86.61 -7.85
N MET A 221 -83.78 -85.98 -8.84
CA MET A 221 -84.76 -86.62 -9.71
C MET A 221 -84.11 -87.72 -10.57
N ASP A 222 -82.93 -87.48 -11.13
CA ASP A 222 -82.18 -88.48 -11.90
C ASP A 222 -81.77 -89.68 -11.04
N ARG A 223 -81.36 -89.44 -9.79
CA ARG A 223 -81.08 -90.52 -8.81
C ARG A 223 -82.33 -91.34 -8.48
N LYS A 224 -83.49 -90.70 -8.30
CA LYS A 224 -84.77 -91.39 -8.06
C LYS A 224 -85.19 -92.24 -9.27
N LYS A 225 -85.08 -91.70 -10.49
CA LYS A 225 -85.35 -92.45 -11.73
C LYS A 225 -84.48 -93.70 -11.85
N LYS A 226 -83.17 -93.58 -11.60
CA LYS A 226 -82.25 -94.74 -11.61
C LYS A 226 -82.61 -95.82 -10.57
N LYS A 227 -83.16 -95.44 -9.42
CA LYS A 227 -83.63 -96.40 -8.40
C LYS A 227 -84.95 -97.08 -8.75
N GLN A 228 -85.80 -96.45 -9.55
CA GLN A 228 -87.08 -97.04 -10.00
C GLN A 228 -86.93 -97.95 -11.22
N SER A 229 -85.79 -97.90 -11.93
CA SER A 229 -85.49 -98.74 -13.09
C SER A 229 -84.64 -99.99 -12.75
N MET A 230 -84.41 -100.27 -11.47
CA MET A 230 -83.88 -101.55 -10.95
C MET A 230 -85.01 -102.26 -10.20
#